data_AF-A0A818B3A6-F1
#
_entry.id   AF-A0A818B3A6-F1
#
_cell.length_a   1.000
_cell.length_b   1.000
_cell.length_c   1.000
_cell.angle_alpha   90.00
_cell.angle_beta   90.00
_cell.angle_gamma   90.00
#
_symmetry.space_group_name_H-M   'P 1'
#
loop_
_entity.id
_entity.type
_entity.pdbx_description
1 polymer ?
#
loop_
_entity_poly.entity_id
_entity_poly.type
_entity_poly.pdbx_seq_one_letter_code
_entity_poly.pdbx_strand_id
1 'polypeptide(L)'
;MATQVKSPSYEVVSFGLNHITDQRLNDLFRDLMNLDPMDKNGPMSGRCGPQTDQMEKFLFQTFGFKNIPGKDIVQGVRSFKLDKPPHSLNSKTEIRFPSNTANSFTMSAQEIIEWQRSYKVYADKGIKGMNKEFLTRALQGKSENGEEAFRMKFVVRISTCPILMEFDAKIIPRNLDEEWPNRIKLVSVTGIDFAGRKHDVGDILYYVKNWREIYEVDRKKDEPALLNERDFRHKKGGPLGVLHEKRLLNDLMQMARLRLRACDEEGVQIVVETAIGLGVFSGEDIGVDETVQITSAIAIRAVLEQDGPSYKNIRGIIFALPIIDVDKNFISTGDTFSEFIEHFQEPPYNGPIPVMIADQDMHRLTVAIARRGFIVSELNPADSHGVFGEYWQNRGPAVEEKLALTTVGLLVQHHLINKEVLNENNYYII
;
A
#
# COMPACT_ATOMS: atom_id res chain seq x y z
N MET A 1 -2.37 21.77 -19.99
CA MET A 1 -2.76 22.82 -19.01
C MET A 1 -3.41 22.14 -17.83
N ALA A 2 -2.84 22.29 -16.64
CA ALA A 2 -3.46 21.83 -15.40
C ALA A 2 -4.78 22.59 -15.19
N THR A 3 -5.86 21.86 -14.94
CA THR A 3 -7.11 22.49 -14.50
C THR A 3 -7.06 22.43 -12.99
N GLN A 4 -6.53 23.49 -12.36
CA GLN A 4 -6.54 23.62 -10.91
C GLN A 4 -7.96 23.94 -10.45
N VAL A 5 -8.78 22.89 -10.32
CA VAL A 5 -10.08 22.99 -9.66
C VAL A 5 -9.81 22.91 -8.17
N LYS A 6 -9.70 24.06 -7.49
CA LYS A 6 -9.61 24.08 -6.03
C LYS A 6 -10.94 23.59 -5.47
N SER A 7 -10.93 22.42 -4.82
CA SER A 7 -12.06 21.97 -4.02
C SER A 7 -12.25 22.91 -2.82
N PRO A 8 -13.50 23.21 -2.43
CA PRO A 8 -13.78 23.95 -1.21
C PRO A 8 -13.52 23.13 0.07
N SER A 9 -13.34 21.81 -0.07
CA SER A 9 -13.28 20.86 1.05
C SER A 9 -11.85 20.46 1.43
N TYR A 10 -10.96 20.24 0.46
CA TYR A 10 -9.57 19.82 0.67
C TYR A 10 -8.69 20.15 -0.55
N GLU A 11 -7.36 20.02 -0.45
CA GLU A 11 -6.48 20.32 -1.59
C GLU A 11 -6.51 19.22 -2.66
N VAL A 12 -6.76 19.61 -3.91
CA VAL A 12 -6.84 18.69 -5.04
C VAL A 12 -6.39 19.37 -6.33
N VAL A 13 -5.64 18.64 -7.15
CA VAL A 13 -5.19 19.08 -8.48
C VAL A 13 -5.39 17.96 -9.49
N SER A 14 -5.74 18.32 -10.73
CA SER A 14 -5.98 17.34 -11.80
C SER A 14 -5.25 17.70 -13.08
N PHE A 15 -4.76 16.68 -13.77
CA PHE A 15 -3.97 16.75 -14.99
C PHE A 15 -4.57 15.82 -16.05
N GLY A 16 -4.47 16.21 -17.32
CA GLY A 16 -4.94 15.38 -18.45
C GLY A 16 -6.47 15.31 -18.64
N LEU A 17 -7.28 15.91 -17.76
CA LEU A 17 -8.76 15.89 -17.88
C LEU A 17 -9.29 16.51 -19.18
N ASN A 18 -8.60 17.51 -19.72
CA ASN A 18 -9.06 18.28 -20.88
C ASN A 18 -9.11 17.46 -22.18
N HIS A 19 -8.55 16.25 -22.19
CA HIS A 19 -8.56 15.34 -23.34
C HIS A 19 -9.58 14.21 -23.22
N ILE A 20 -10.35 14.16 -22.12
CA ILE A 20 -11.32 13.10 -21.84
C ILE A 20 -12.69 13.46 -22.39
N THR A 21 -13.21 12.60 -23.26
CA THR A 21 -14.60 12.66 -23.74
C THR A 21 -15.55 11.75 -22.94
N ASP A 22 -15.03 10.90 -22.04
CA ASP A 22 -15.81 10.05 -21.15
C ASP A 22 -16.50 10.89 -20.05
N GLN A 23 -17.79 11.15 -20.24
CA GLN A 23 -18.60 11.90 -19.28
C GLN A 23 -18.66 11.23 -17.91
N ARG A 24 -18.67 9.89 -17.86
CA ARG A 24 -18.76 9.15 -16.59
C ARG A 24 -17.51 9.35 -15.74
N LEU A 25 -16.35 9.43 -16.40
CA LEU A 25 -15.07 9.71 -15.75
C LEU A 25 -14.97 11.17 -15.29
N ASN A 26 -15.44 12.11 -16.11
CA ASN A 26 -15.50 13.54 -15.74
C ASN A 26 -16.42 13.77 -14.53
N ASP A 27 -17.58 13.11 -14.49
CA ASP A 27 -18.49 13.18 -13.36
C ASP A 27 -17.83 12.61 -12.10
N LEU A 28 -17.20 11.42 -12.21
CA LEU A 28 -16.44 10.82 -11.10
C LEU A 28 -15.41 11.80 -10.51
N PHE A 29 -14.55 12.40 -11.34
CA PHE A 29 -13.52 13.33 -10.84
C PHE A 29 -14.16 14.53 -10.12
N ARG A 30 -15.26 15.08 -10.64
CA ARG A 30 -16.00 16.15 -9.98
C ARG A 30 -16.56 15.70 -8.63
N ASP A 31 -17.11 14.50 -8.54
CA ASP A 31 -17.68 13.98 -7.30
C ASP A 31 -16.61 13.76 -6.23
N LEU A 32 -15.45 13.23 -6.63
CA LEU A 32 -14.33 13.02 -5.73
C LEU A 32 -13.84 14.35 -5.14
N MET A 33 -13.69 15.40 -5.97
CA MET A 33 -13.33 16.74 -5.50
C MET A 33 -14.31 17.31 -4.45
N ASN A 34 -15.54 16.81 -4.37
CA ASN A 34 -16.56 17.29 -3.44
C ASN A 34 -16.75 16.38 -2.21
N LEU A 35 -15.88 15.40 -2.00
CA LEU A 35 -15.91 14.58 -0.79
C LEU A 35 -15.59 15.42 0.47
N ASP A 36 -16.12 14.97 1.60
CA ASP A 36 -15.76 15.54 2.90
C ASP A 36 -14.25 15.37 3.16
N PRO A 37 -13.59 16.34 3.81
CA PRO A 37 -12.16 16.25 4.14
C PRO A 37 -11.88 15.13 5.14
N MET A 38 -10.70 14.51 5.05
CA MET A 38 -10.30 13.50 6.04
C MET A 38 -10.08 14.11 7.42
N ASP A 39 -10.36 13.34 8.47
CA ASP A 39 -9.97 13.73 9.83
C ASP A 39 -8.54 13.29 10.11
N LYS A 40 -7.59 14.21 9.88
CA LYS A 40 -6.15 14.00 10.08
C LYS A 40 -5.78 13.77 11.55
N ASN A 41 -6.64 14.19 12.47
CA ASN A 41 -6.45 14.04 13.92
C ASN A 41 -7.37 12.96 14.51
N GLY A 42 -7.96 12.13 13.64
CA GLY A 42 -8.92 11.11 14.02
C GLY A 42 -8.33 9.98 14.86
N PRO A 43 -9.16 9.02 15.29
CA PRO A 43 -8.78 7.93 16.19
C PRO A 43 -7.59 7.07 15.76
N MET A 44 -7.31 6.98 14.46
CA MET A 44 -6.17 6.24 13.93
C MET A 44 -4.98 7.12 13.52
N SER A 45 -4.99 8.42 13.84
CA SER A 45 -3.79 9.25 13.67
C SER A 45 -2.62 8.77 14.54
N GLY A 46 -2.92 8.15 15.70
CA GLY A 46 -1.96 7.54 16.62
C GLY A 46 -2.10 6.02 16.75
N ARG A 47 -1.77 5.47 17.92
CA ARG A 47 -1.84 4.02 18.18
C ARG A 47 -3.24 3.46 17.94
N CYS A 48 -3.36 2.48 17.05
CA CYS A 48 -4.62 1.85 16.67
C CYS A 48 -5.13 0.82 17.71
N GLY A 49 -4.86 1.02 19.00
CA GLY A 49 -5.15 0.05 20.07
C GLY A 49 -6.62 -0.42 20.09
N PRO A 50 -7.60 0.49 20.15
CA PRO A 50 -9.01 0.13 20.13
C PRO A 50 -9.42 -0.65 18.87
N GLN A 51 -8.87 -0.30 17.70
CA GLN A 51 -9.16 -0.95 16.42
C GLN A 51 -8.52 -2.35 16.35
N THR A 52 -7.31 -2.52 16.86
CA THR A 52 -6.69 -3.83 17.03
C THR A 52 -7.53 -4.72 17.95
N ASP A 53 -7.98 -4.20 19.09
CA ASP A 53 -8.84 -4.96 20.03
C ASP A 53 -10.19 -5.34 19.40
N GLN A 54 -10.79 -4.44 18.62
CA GLN A 54 -12.01 -4.71 17.86
C GLN A 54 -11.80 -5.81 16.82
N MET A 55 -10.70 -5.76 16.06
CA MET A 55 -10.36 -6.77 15.06
C MET A 55 -10.08 -8.13 15.71
N GLU A 56 -9.28 -8.19 16.78
CA GLU A 56 -9.03 -9.43 17.53
C GLU A 56 -10.35 -10.02 18.06
N LYS A 57 -11.22 -9.19 18.63
CA LYS A 57 -12.53 -9.62 19.13
C LYS A 57 -13.42 -10.13 17.99
N PHE A 58 -13.47 -9.44 16.86
CA PHE A 58 -14.22 -9.86 15.67
C PHE A 58 -13.75 -11.22 15.18
N LEU A 59 -12.44 -11.39 15.01
CA LEU A 59 -11.84 -12.66 14.57
C LEU A 59 -12.06 -13.78 15.59
N PHE A 60 -12.00 -13.49 16.89
CA PHE A 60 -12.28 -14.45 17.95
C PHE A 60 -13.73 -14.93 17.92
N GLN A 61 -14.68 -14.00 17.90
CA GLN A 61 -16.10 -14.30 17.96
C GLN A 61 -16.60 -15.02 16.70
N THR A 62 -16.13 -14.59 15.53
CA THR A 62 -16.61 -15.10 14.24
C THR A 62 -15.86 -16.36 13.82
N PHE A 63 -14.53 -16.35 13.91
CA PHE A 63 -13.66 -17.38 13.32
C PHE A 63 -12.86 -18.19 14.34
N GLY A 64 -13.09 -17.97 15.64
CA GLY A 64 -12.37 -18.70 16.70
C GLY A 64 -10.87 -18.42 16.70
N PHE A 65 -10.46 -17.18 16.43
CA PHE A 65 -9.08 -16.73 16.47
C PHE A 65 -8.38 -17.05 17.78
N LYS A 66 -7.18 -17.63 17.72
CA LYS A 66 -6.32 -17.89 18.87
C LYS A 66 -4.86 -17.69 18.50
N ASN A 67 -4.14 -16.91 19.31
CA ASN A 67 -2.68 -16.86 19.24
C ASN A 67 -2.09 -18.23 19.64
N ILE A 68 -1.02 -18.63 18.97
CA ILE A 68 -0.29 -19.87 19.23
C ILE A 68 0.85 -19.54 20.22
N PRO A 69 0.84 -20.08 21.45
CA PRO A 69 1.84 -19.72 22.45
C PRO A 69 3.27 -20.01 21.99
N GLY A 70 4.18 -19.06 22.22
CA GLY A 70 5.60 -19.19 21.93
C GLY A 70 5.97 -19.30 20.45
N LYS A 71 5.03 -19.00 19.54
CA LYS A 71 5.28 -18.96 18.11
C LYS A 71 5.00 -17.57 17.58
N ASP A 72 5.97 -17.06 16.84
CA ASP A 72 5.87 -15.80 16.12
C ASP A 72 5.84 -16.08 14.61
N ILE A 73 5.12 -15.25 13.86
CA ILE A 73 5.20 -15.24 12.39
C ILE A 73 6.50 -14.56 12.01
N VAL A 74 6.70 -13.38 12.57
CA VAL A 74 7.92 -12.59 12.55
C VAL A 74 8.13 -11.96 13.92
N GLN A 75 9.35 -11.47 14.18
CA GLN A 75 9.72 -10.91 15.49
C GLN A 75 8.72 -9.85 15.96
N GLY A 76 8.06 -10.09 17.10
CA GLY A 76 7.10 -9.17 17.71
C GLY A 76 5.63 -9.44 17.36
N VAL A 77 5.35 -10.35 16.41
CA VAL A 77 3.99 -10.67 15.96
C VAL A 77 3.67 -12.13 16.21
N ARG A 78 2.65 -12.36 17.04
CA ARG A 78 2.27 -13.70 17.46
C ARG A 78 1.66 -14.47 16.29
N SER A 79 2.12 -15.69 16.09
CA SER A 79 1.45 -16.63 15.20
C SER A 79 0.06 -16.95 15.74
N PHE A 80 -0.88 -17.22 14.85
CA PHE A 80 -2.27 -17.46 15.22
C PHE A 80 -2.92 -18.51 14.32
N LYS A 81 -4.09 -18.97 14.73
CA LYS A 81 -4.96 -19.84 13.94
C LYS A 81 -6.42 -19.44 14.09
N LEU A 82 -7.24 -19.86 13.14
CA LEU A 82 -8.69 -19.76 13.21
C LEU A 82 -9.27 -21.17 13.43
N ASP A 83 -10.00 -21.38 14.52
CA ASP A 83 -10.67 -22.67 14.77
C ASP A 83 -11.91 -22.87 13.86
N LYS A 84 -12.46 -21.79 13.31
CA LYS A 84 -13.58 -21.77 12.35
C LYS A 84 -13.23 -20.89 11.15
N PRO A 85 -12.32 -21.32 10.25
CA PRO A 85 -11.95 -20.51 9.09
C PRO A 85 -13.15 -20.32 8.15
N PRO A 86 -13.14 -19.31 7.24
CA PRO A 86 -14.29 -19.00 6.37
C PRO A 86 -14.86 -20.21 5.62
N HIS A 87 -14.00 -21.08 5.08
CA HIS A 87 -14.39 -22.30 4.36
C HIS A 87 -15.06 -23.39 5.21
N SER A 88 -15.07 -23.26 6.54
CA SER A 88 -15.77 -24.16 7.46
C SER A 88 -17.17 -23.68 7.84
N LEU A 89 -17.51 -22.42 7.52
CA LEU A 89 -18.82 -21.84 7.80
C LEU A 89 -19.82 -22.24 6.72
N ASN A 90 -21.13 -22.17 7.04
CA ASN A 90 -22.16 -22.29 6.02
C ASN A 90 -22.04 -21.10 5.06
N SER A 91 -22.12 -21.33 3.75
CA SER A 91 -21.96 -20.26 2.74
C SER A 91 -22.92 -19.08 2.92
N LYS A 92 -24.11 -19.33 3.48
CA LYS A 92 -25.13 -18.32 3.78
C LYS A 92 -24.99 -17.65 5.15
N THR A 93 -23.98 -18.01 5.95
CA THR A 93 -23.76 -17.37 7.24
C THR A 93 -23.47 -15.88 7.03
N GLU A 94 -24.36 -15.03 7.56
CA GLU A 94 -24.15 -13.59 7.64
C GLU A 94 -23.12 -13.28 8.73
N ILE A 95 -22.13 -12.49 8.37
CA ILE A 95 -21.05 -12.01 9.22
C ILE A 95 -21.14 -10.49 9.26
N ARG A 96 -21.17 -9.94 10.45
CA ARG A 96 -21.27 -8.48 10.66
C ARG A 96 -20.02 -8.00 11.35
N PHE A 97 -19.33 -7.05 10.71
CA PHE A 97 -18.21 -6.38 11.35
C PHE A 97 -18.74 -5.50 12.50
N PRO A 98 -18.12 -5.53 13.70
CA PRO A 98 -18.66 -4.80 14.85
C PRO A 98 -18.76 -3.30 14.59
N SER A 99 -19.84 -2.68 15.06
CA SER A 99 -20.05 -1.24 15.01
C SER A 99 -20.67 -0.78 16.33
N ASN A 100 -20.31 0.44 16.74
CA ASN A 100 -20.93 1.10 17.91
C ASN A 100 -22.29 1.73 17.55
N THR A 101 -22.70 1.66 16.29
CA THR A 101 -23.97 2.18 15.78
C THR A 101 -24.80 1.05 15.18
N ALA A 102 -26.07 1.32 14.83
CA ALA A 102 -26.93 0.34 14.16
C ALA A 102 -26.42 -0.06 12.75
N ASN A 103 -25.45 0.69 12.22
CA ASN A 103 -24.91 0.54 10.88
C ASN A 103 -23.61 -0.27 10.92
N SER A 104 -23.63 -1.50 10.40
CA SER A 104 -22.47 -2.39 10.30
C SER A 104 -22.11 -2.69 8.85
N PHE A 105 -20.87 -3.12 8.62
CA PHE A 105 -20.50 -3.76 7.36
C PHE A 105 -20.91 -5.24 7.42
N THR A 106 -21.78 -5.67 6.52
CA THR A 106 -22.26 -7.06 6.45
C THR A 106 -21.64 -7.80 5.28
N MET A 107 -21.28 -9.05 5.48
CA MET A 107 -20.77 -9.95 4.44
C MET A 107 -21.27 -11.37 4.68
N SER A 108 -21.20 -12.23 3.67
CA SER A 108 -21.44 -13.67 3.81
C SER A 108 -20.12 -14.45 3.84
N ALA A 109 -20.15 -15.65 4.41
CA ALA A 109 -19.00 -16.56 4.33
C ALA A 109 -18.62 -16.87 2.86
N GLN A 110 -19.61 -16.98 1.97
CA GLN A 110 -19.39 -17.19 0.54
C GLN A 110 -18.60 -16.06 -0.11
N GLU A 111 -18.96 -14.81 0.17
CA GLU A 111 -18.23 -13.64 -0.35
C GLU A 111 -16.77 -13.65 0.09
N ILE A 112 -16.49 -13.95 1.36
CA ILE A 112 -15.09 -14.06 1.84
C ILE A 112 -14.33 -15.11 1.06
N ILE A 113 -14.93 -16.28 0.78
CA ILE A 113 -14.30 -17.35 0.00
C ILE A 113 -14.04 -16.92 -1.45
N GLU A 114 -14.97 -16.17 -2.06
CA GLU A 114 -14.81 -15.63 -3.41
C GLU A 114 -13.70 -14.57 -3.47
N TRP A 115 -13.64 -13.69 -2.48
CA TRP A 115 -12.56 -12.72 -2.34
C TRP A 115 -11.20 -13.41 -2.11
N GLN A 116 -11.16 -14.47 -1.30
CA GLN A 116 -9.95 -15.28 -1.12
C GLN A 116 -9.46 -15.90 -2.43
N ARG A 117 -10.37 -16.43 -3.26
CA ARG A 117 -10.07 -17.02 -4.58
C ARG A 117 -9.60 -16.02 -5.62
N SER A 118 -9.84 -14.74 -5.40
CA SER A 118 -9.36 -13.68 -6.30
C SER A 118 -7.89 -13.33 -6.10
N TYR A 119 -7.22 -13.94 -5.11
CA TYR A 119 -5.81 -13.65 -4.81
C TYR A 119 -4.88 -14.06 -5.94
N LYS A 120 -4.01 -13.14 -6.36
CA LYS A 120 -2.97 -13.35 -7.37
C LYS A 120 -1.67 -12.66 -6.99
N VAL A 121 -0.57 -13.19 -7.51
CA VAL A 121 0.78 -12.65 -7.34
C VAL A 121 1.40 -12.42 -8.71
N TYR A 122 1.84 -11.20 -8.98
CA TYR A 122 2.58 -10.83 -10.17
C TYR A 122 4.01 -10.51 -9.76
N ALA A 123 5.00 -11.11 -10.42
CA ALA A 123 6.40 -10.91 -10.08
C ALA A 123 7.23 -10.67 -11.34
N ASP A 124 8.25 -9.83 -11.24
CA ASP A 124 9.09 -9.49 -12.38
C ASP A 124 10.08 -10.62 -12.69
N LYS A 125 9.98 -11.20 -13.90
CA LYS A 125 10.88 -12.29 -14.33
C LYS A 125 12.34 -11.88 -14.52
N GLY A 126 12.59 -10.58 -14.67
CA GLY A 126 13.93 -10.00 -14.85
C GLY A 126 14.74 -9.98 -13.56
N ILE A 127 14.10 -10.16 -12.40
CA ILE A 127 14.78 -10.17 -11.10
C ILE A 127 15.40 -11.53 -10.84
N LYS A 128 16.73 -11.55 -10.64
CA LYS A 128 17.48 -12.77 -10.38
C LYS A 128 16.97 -13.47 -9.12
N GLY A 129 16.65 -14.75 -9.24
CA GLY A 129 16.13 -15.56 -8.13
C GLY A 129 14.61 -15.47 -7.95
N MET A 130 13.91 -14.71 -8.80
CA MET A 130 12.45 -14.67 -8.78
C MET A 130 11.87 -15.98 -9.34
N ASN A 131 11.38 -16.83 -8.43
CA ASN A 131 10.75 -18.11 -8.79
C ASN A 131 9.64 -18.46 -7.78
N LYS A 132 8.86 -19.51 -8.09
CA LYS A 132 7.72 -19.94 -7.26
C LYS A 132 8.14 -20.38 -5.86
N GLU A 133 9.31 -21.00 -5.72
CA GLU A 133 9.85 -21.42 -4.42
C GLU A 133 10.16 -20.22 -3.53
N PHE A 134 10.84 -19.21 -4.07
CA PHE A 134 11.09 -17.94 -3.40
C PHE A 134 9.78 -17.27 -2.98
N LEU A 135 8.82 -17.12 -3.91
CA LEU A 135 7.52 -16.51 -3.61
C LEU A 135 6.79 -17.25 -2.49
N THR A 136 6.76 -18.58 -2.54
CA THR A 136 6.12 -19.40 -1.50
C THR A 136 6.74 -19.17 -0.13
N ARG A 137 8.08 -19.11 -0.03
CA ARG A 137 8.76 -18.84 1.25
C ARG A 137 8.53 -17.40 1.71
N ALA A 138 8.67 -16.43 0.83
CA ALA A 138 8.55 -15.02 1.16
C ALA A 138 7.14 -14.66 1.66
N LEU A 139 6.09 -15.18 1.01
CA LEU A 139 4.69 -14.97 1.41
C LEU A 139 4.32 -15.64 2.76
N GLN A 140 5.17 -16.54 3.25
CA GLN A 140 5.08 -17.14 4.59
C GLN A 140 5.88 -16.37 5.65
N GLY A 141 6.53 -15.25 5.30
CA GLY A 141 7.43 -14.54 6.20
C GLY A 141 8.76 -15.26 6.42
N LYS A 142 9.15 -16.16 5.51
CA LYS A 142 10.39 -16.94 5.59
C LYS A 142 11.47 -16.46 4.62
N SER A 143 11.31 -15.26 4.08
CA SER A 143 12.38 -14.59 3.33
C SER A 143 13.44 -14.10 4.30
N GLU A 144 14.71 -14.31 3.96
CA GLU A 144 15.82 -13.73 4.69
C GLU A 144 15.90 -12.21 4.48
N ASN A 145 16.60 -11.51 5.38
CA ASN A 145 16.90 -10.09 5.20
C ASN A 145 17.84 -9.88 4.00
N GLY A 146 17.96 -8.63 3.53
CA GLY A 146 18.88 -8.30 2.44
C GLY A 146 18.32 -8.71 1.08
N GLU A 147 19.00 -9.60 0.35
CA GLU A 147 18.66 -9.87 -1.06
C GLU A 147 17.25 -10.47 -1.22
N GLU A 148 16.79 -11.34 -0.31
CA GLU A 148 15.44 -11.90 -0.39
C GLU A 148 14.34 -10.88 -0.09
N ALA A 149 14.50 -10.06 0.96
CA ALA A 149 13.61 -8.94 1.23
C ALA A 149 13.60 -7.90 0.08
N PHE A 150 14.77 -7.59 -0.48
CA PHE A 150 14.90 -6.66 -1.60
C PHE A 150 14.10 -7.12 -2.84
N ARG A 151 14.14 -8.42 -3.16
CA ARG A 151 13.39 -8.98 -4.29
C ARG A 151 11.88 -8.74 -4.19
N MET A 152 11.32 -8.65 -2.97
CA MET A 152 9.88 -8.46 -2.78
C MET A 152 9.34 -7.13 -3.33
N LYS A 153 10.22 -6.13 -3.56
CA LYS A 153 9.86 -4.84 -4.19
C LYS A 153 9.29 -5.02 -5.59
N PHE A 154 9.68 -6.11 -6.25
CA PHE A 154 9.27 -6.48 -7.59
C PHE A 154 8.21 -7.59 -7.57
N VAL A 155 7.40 -7.63 -6.52
CA VAL A 155 6.28 -8.55 -6.34
C VAL A 155 5.04 -7.76 -5.95
N VAL A 156 3.96 -7.99 -6.70
CA VAL A 156 2.66 -7.35 -6.53
C VAL A 156 1.65 -8.42 -6.13
N ARG A 157 0.99 -8.24 -4.99
CA ARG A 157 -0.07 -9.13 -4.51
C ARG A 157 -1.40 -8.41 -4.67
N ILE A 158 -2.39 -9.03 -5.30
CA ILE A 158 -3.69 -8.41 -5.55
C ILE A 158 -4.82 -9.36 -5.17
N SER A 159 -5.87 -8.83 -4.54
CA SER A 159 -7.12 -9.55 -4.32
C SER A 159 -8.28 -8.55 -4.28
N THR A 160 -9.49 -9.01 -4.58
CA THR A 160 -10.71 -8.30 -4.16
C THR A 160 -10.70 -8.15 -2.64
N CYS A 161 -10.83 -6.93 -2.16
CA CYS A 161 -10.64 -6.60 -0.75
C CYS A 161 -11.50 -5.39 -0.36
N PRO A 162 -12.75 -5.64 0.05
CA PRO A 162 -13.60 -4.63 0.65
C PRO A 162 -12.97 -3.85 1.81
N ILE A 163 -13.40 -2.59 1.94
CA ILE A 163 -13.06 -1.70 3.04
C ILE A 163 -14.19 -1.72 4.07
N LEU A 164 -13.85 -1.99 5.32
CA LEU A 164 -14.75 -2.10 6.47
C LEU A 164 -14.96 -0.75 7.16
N MET A 165 -13.91 0.09 7.22
CA MET A 165 -13.93 1.41 7.85
C MET A 165 -12.93 2.37 7.20
N GLU A 166 -13.15 3.67 7.35
CA GLU A 166 -12.24 4.73 6.91
C GLU A 166 -11.05 4.89 7.89
N PHE A 167 -10.04 5.69 7.49
CA PHE A 167 -8.87 5.95 8.34
C PHE A 167 -9.15 6.75 9.61
N ASP A 168 -10.35 7.32 9.74
CA ASP A 168 -10.85 7.93 10.97
C ASP A 168 -11.67 6.95 11.85
N ALA A 169 -11.57 5.64 11.56
CA ALA A 169 -12.28 4.55 12.23
C ALA A 169 -13.82 4.59 12.09
N LYS A 170 -14.37 5.37 11.16
CA LYS A 170 -15.80 5.31 10.83
C LYS A 170 -16.09 4.07 10.00
N ILE A 171 -16.94 3.19 10.53
CA ILE A 171 -17.42 2.00 9.82
C ILE A 171 -18.18 2.43 8.56
N ILE A 172 -17.87 1.79 7.43
CA ILE A 172 -18.58 1.97 6.18
C ILE A 172 -19.78 1.00 6.19
N PRO A 173 -21.03 1.49 6.29
CA PRO A 173 -22.19 0.61 6.25
C PRO A 173 -22.29 -0.09 4.91
N ARG A 174 -22.69 -1.37 4.97
CA ARG A 174 -22.93 -2.18 3.79
C ARG A 174 -24.00 -3.24 4.04
N ASN A 175 -24.99 -3.27 3.17
CA ASN A 175 -25.98 -4.34 3.06
C ASN A 175 -25.55 -5.39 2.02
N LEU A 176 -26.03 -6.63 2.17
CA LEU A 176 -25.62 -7.76 1.32
C LEU A 176 -26.02 -7.64 -0.15
N ASP A 177 -27.01 -6.81 -0.48
CA ASP A 177 -27.45 -6.52 -1.84
C ASP A 177 -26.57 -5.47 -2.54
N GLU A 178 -25.64 -4.84 -1.82
CA GLU A 178 -24.69 -3.89 -2.41
C GLU A 178 -23.48 -4.59 -3.03
N GLU A 179 -23.21 -4.26 -4.29
CA GLU A 179 -22.14 -4.86 -5.12
C GLU A 179 -20.82 -4.08 -5.12
N TRP A 180 -20.80 -2.85 -4.61
CA TRP A 180 -19.59 -2.03 -4.62
C TRP A 180 -18.37 -2.70 -3.94
N PRO A 181 -18.50 -3.54 -2.89
CA PRO A 181 -17.34 -4.18 -2.27
C PRO A 181 -16.58 -5.10 -3.23
N ASN A 182 -17.29 -5.72 -4.17
CA ASN A 182 -16.73 -6.65 -5.16
C ASN A 182 -15.87 -5.95 -6.23
N ARG A 183 -15.90 -4.61 -6.26
CA ARG A 183 -15.18 -3.78 -7.22
C ARG A 183 -13.86 -3.24 -6.69
N ILE A 184 -13.55 -3.46 -5.41
CA ILE A 184 -12.34 -2.95 -4.77
C ILE A 184 -11.27 -4.04 -4.79
N LYS A 185 -10.12 -3.72 -5.38
CA LYS A 185 -8.90 -4.53 -5.34
C LYS A 185 -7.91 -3.90 -4.36
N LEU A 186 -7.31 -4.68 -3.48
CA LEU A 186 -6.17 -4.23 -2.69
C LEU A 186 -4.89 -4.75 -3.31
N VAL A 187 -3.98 -3.84 -3.62
CA VAL A 187 -2.70 -4.09 -4.28
C VAL A 187 -1.60 -3.88 -3.27
N SER A 188 -0.93 -4.95 -2.84
CA SER A 188 0.12 -4.91 -1.82
C SER A 188 1.50 -5.06 -2.44
N VAL A 189 2.33 -4.03 -2.32
CA VAL A 189 3.68 -3.95 -2.88
C VAL A 189 4.63 -3.45 -1.80
N THR A 190 5.80 -4.06 -1.68
CA THR A 190 6.79 -3.62 -0.69
C THR A 190 7.54 -2.40 -1.21
N GLY A 191 7.74 -1.39 -0.35
CA GLY A 191 8.43 -0.16 -0.72
C GLY A 191 9.95 -0.29 -0.80
N ILE A 192 10.60 0.72 -1.40
CA ILE A 192 12.01 1.00 -1.12
C ILE A 192 12.07 1.66 0.25
N ASP A 193 12.94 1.15 1.14
CA ASP A 193 12.96 1.54 2.54
C ASP A 193 14.36 2.00 2.96
N PHE A 194 14.44 3.20 3.53
CA PHE A 194 15.65 3.81 4.03
C PHE A 194 15.62 4.04 5.55
N ALA A 195 14.67 3.43 6.28
CA ALA A 195 14.55 3.55 7.73
C ALA A 195 15.72 2.94 8.52
N GLY A 196 16.66 2.29 7.83
CA GLY A 196 17.90 1.83 8.41
C GLY A 196 17.71 0.64 9.35
N ARG A 197 16.81 -0.30 9.02
CA ARG A 197 16.59 -1.54 9.77
C ARG A 197 17.22 -2.72 9.03
N LYS A 198 17.43 -3.83 9.75
CA LYS A 198 18.09 -5.04 9.22
C LYS A 198 17.50 -5.56 7.90
N HIS A 199 16.21 -5.34 7.65
CA HIS A 199 15.55 -5.75 6.41
C HIS A 199 15.89 -4.83 5.23
N ASP A 200 16.20 -3.57 5.49
CA ASP A 200 16.53 -2.52 4.52
C ASP A 200 17.98 -2.61 4.02
N VAL A 201 18.75 -3.59 4.49
CA VAL A 201 20.20 -3.68 4.16
C VAL A 201 20.42 -3.76 2.64
N GLY A 202 19.52 -4.45 1.93
CA GLY A 202 19.56 -4.51 0.47
C GLY A 202 19.40 -3.12 -0.17
N ASP A 203 18.49 -2.30 0.34
CA ASP A 203 18.26 -0.94 -0.14
C ASP A 203 19.45 -0.04 0.09
N ILE A 204 20.00 -0.06 1.30
CA ILE A 204 21.15 0.77 1.66
C ILE A 204 22.36 0.41 0.80
N LEU A 205 22.68 -0.88 0.68
CA LEU A 205 23.84 -1.32 -0.09
C LEU A 205 23.70 -1.03 -1.59
N TYR A 206 22.47 -1.05 -2.12
CA TYR A 206 22.23 -0.90 -3.55
C TYR A 206 22.05 0.55 -3.99
N TYR A 207 21.32 1.35 -3.20
CA TYR A 207 20.94 2.72 -3.54
C TYR A 207 21.83 3.80 -2.91
N VAL A 208 22.51 3.57 -1.78
CA VAL A 208 23.29 4.61 -1.10
C VAL A 208 24.78 4.46 -1.40
N LYS A 209 25.35 5.35 -2.21
CA LYS A 209 26.76 5.30 -2.68
C LYS A 209 27.77 5.29 -1.54
N ASN A 210 27.56 6.16 -0.56
CA ASN A 210 28.48 6.42 0.54
C ASN A 210 28.01 5.80 1.86
N TRP A 211 27.23 4.71 1.83
CA TRP A 211 26.65 4.10 3.04
C TRP A 211 27.70 3.79 4.12
N ARG A 212 28.92 3.42 3.72
CA ARG A 212 30.04 3.13 4.63
C ARG A 212 30.49 4.34 5.44
N GLU A 213 30.24 5.55 4.96
CA GLU A 213 30.58 6.79 5.64
C GLU A 213 29.48 7.18 6.63
N ILE A 214 28.24 6.76 6.36
CA ILE A 214 27.05 7.01 7.18
C ILE A 214 26.97 6.05 8.37
N TYR A 215 27.24 4.76 8.14
CA TYR A 215 27.04 3.70 9.13
C TYR A 215 28.36 3.12 9.67
N GLU A 216 28.34 2.63 10.90
CA GLU A 216 29.37 1.70 11.39
C GLU A 216 29.30 0.40 10.58
N VAL A 217 30.43 -0.25 10.32
CA VAL A 217 30.51 -1.41 9.42
C VAL A 217 30.79 -2.68 10.21
N ASP A 218 29.96 -3.71 10.03
CA ASP A 218 30.31 -5.08 10.42
C ASP A 218 31.35 -5.63 9.43
N ARG A 219 32.61 -5.69 9.87
CA ARG A 219 33.74 -6.13 9.03
C ARG A 219 33.63 -7.58 8.56
N LYS A 220 32.81 -8.42 9.19
CA LYS A 220 32.65 -9.82 8.79
C LYS A 220 31.67 -9.97 7.63
N LYS A 221 30.60 -9.18 7.65
CA LYS A 221 29.51 -9.25 6.67
C LYS A 221 29.65 -8.23 5.55
N ASP A 222 30.44 -7.20 5.78
CA ASP A 222 30.58 -6.06 4.88
C ASP A 222 29.28 -5.25 4.71
N GLU A 223 28.55 -5.10 5.82
CA GLU A 223 27.21 -4.49 5.91
C GLU A 223 27.18 -3.45 7.05
N PRO A 224 26.15 -2.59 7.13
CA PRO A 224 25.91 -1.77 8.31
C PRO A 224 25.83 -2.61 9.59
N ALA A 225 26.59 -2.22 10.61
CA ALA A 225 26.56 -2.86 11.91
C ALA A 225 25.20 -2.62 12.60
N LEU A 226 24.69 -3.65 13.28
CA LEU A 226 23.39 -3.55 13.96
C LEU A 226 23.53 -3.07 15.41
N LEU A 227 22.62 -2.19 15.80
CA LEU A 227 22.25 -1.85 17.16
C LEU A 227 21.02 -2.68 17.56
N ASN A 228 21.07 -3.33 18.73
CA ASN A 228 19.96 -4.12 19.27
C ASN A 228 19.40 -5.17 18.30
N GLU A 229 20.25 -5.73 17.42
CA GLU A 229 19.87 -6.73 16.41
C GLU A 229 18.78 -6.29 15.41
N ARG A 230 18.50 -4.97 15.31
CA ARG A 230 17.43 -4.45 14.46
C ARG A 230 17.84 -3.23 13.65
N ASP A 231 18.35 -2.19 14.30
CA ASP A 231 18.58 -0.88 13.66
C ASP A 231 20.04 -0.75 13.22
N PHE A 232 20.34 -0.03 12.14
CA PHE A 232 21.70 0.26 11.75
C PHE A 232 22.33 1.27 12.69
N ARG A 233 23.60 1.05 13.00
CA ARG A 233 24.34 1.96 13.86
C ARG A 233 24.97 3.06 13.02
N HIS A 234 24.55 4.30 13.24
CA HIS A 234 25.09 5.48 12.57
C HIS A 234 26.48 5.85 13.10
N LYS A 235 27.34 6.33 12.21
CA LYS A 235 28.58 7.01 12.59
C LYS A 235 28.26 8.39 13.13
N LYS A 236 28.78 8.69 14.32
CA LYS A 236 28.64 10.02 14.91
C LYS A 236 29.28 11.08 14.02
N GLY A 237 28.49 12.05 13.56
CA GLY A 237 28.96 13.11 12.64
C GLY A 237 29.25 12.62 11.23
N GLY A 238 28.64 11.51 10.80
CA GLY A 238 28.71 11.04 9.42
C GLY A 238 28.09 12.05 8.43
N PRO A 239 28.46 11.98 7.14
CA PRO A 239 27.87 12.82 6.11
C PRO A 239 26.43 12.40 5.81
N LEU A 240 25.72 13.24 5.06
CA LEU A 240 24.44 12.87 4.44
C LEU A 240 24.62 11.79 3.37
N GLY A 241 23.55 11.09 3.07
CA GLY A 241 23.49 10.07 2.04
C GLY A 241 23.59 10.64 0.63
N VAL A 242 24.26 9.89 -0.25
CA VAL A 242 24.32 10.19 -1.67
C VAL A 242 23.76 9.01 -2.45
N LEU A 243 22.65 9.23 -3.17
CA LEU A 243 21.96 8.16 -3.87
C LEU A 243 22.58 7.80 -5.21
N HIS A 244 22.41 6.53 -5.59
CA HIS A 244 22.47 6.06 -6.97
C HIS A 244 21.15 6.38 -7.69
N GLU A 245 20.88 7.66 -7.92
CA GLU A 245 19.61 8.16 -8.49
C GLU A 245 19.16 7.42 -9.76
N LYS A 246 20.07 7.12 -10.69
CA LYS A 246 19.73 6.37 -11.91
C LYS A 246 19.22 4.95 -11.60
N ARG A 247 19.78 4.28 -10.59
CA ARG A 247 19.30 2.95 -10.17
C ARG A 247 17.93 3.07 -9.50
N LEU A 248 17.81 4.03 -8.58
CA LEU A 248 16.55 4.31 -7.87
C LEU A 248 15.41 4.60 -8.86
N LEU A 249 15.64 5.51 -9.82
CA LEU A 249 14.65 5.85 -10.85
C LEU A 249 14.24 4.63 -11.68
N ASN A 250 15.21 3.85 -12.16
CA ASN A 250 14.93 2.67 -12.98
C ASN A 250 14.06 1.65 -12.22
N ASP A 251 14.41 1.37 -10.97
CA ASP A 251 13.73 0.35 -10.17
C ASP A 251 12.34 0.87 -9.73
N LEU A 252 12.19 2.14 -9.36
CA LEU A 252 10.88 2.76 -9.11
C LEU A 252 9.97 2.71 -10.34
N MET A 253 10.51 2.98 -11.54
CA MET A 253 9.77 2.84 -12.79
C MET A 253 9.38 1.38 -13.06
N GLN A 254 10.26 0.43 -12.77
CA GLN A 254 9.98 -1.00 -12.93
C GLN A 254 8.87 -1.47 -11.96
N MET A 255 8.95 -1.07 -10.69
CA MET A 255 7.91 -1.32 -9.69
C MET A 255 6.56 -0.72 -10.11
N ALA A 256 6.56 0.51 -10.63
CA ALA A 256 5.38 1.18 -11.17
C ALA A 256 4.78 0.46 -12.38
N ARG A 257 5.61 0.04 -13.33
CA ARG A 257 5.15 -0.74 -14.49
C ARG A 257 4.53 -2.05 -14.05
N LEU A 258 5.19 -2.79 -13.17
CA LEU A 258 4.70 -4.09 -12.72
C LEU A 258 3.33 -3.96 -12.04
N ARG A 259 3.17 -3.01 -11.11
CA ARG A 259 1.90 -2.82 -10.39
C ARG A 259 0.77 -2.33 -11.30
N LEU A 260 1.04 -1.37 -12.19
CA LEU A 260 0.01 -0.87 -13.11
C LEU A 260 -0.39 -1.92 -14.14
N ARG A 261 0.55 -2.75 -14.62
CA ARG A 261 0.22 -3.90 -15.48
C ARG A 261 -0.62 -4.93 -14.73
N ALA A 262 -0.28 -5.24 -13.48
CA ALA A 262 -1.09 -6.15 -12.67
C ALA A 262 -2.52 -5.61 -12.47
N CYS A 263 -2.67 -4.32 -12.18
CA CYS A 263 -3.98 -3.66 -12.12
C CYS A 263 -4.74 -3.75 -13.45
N ASP A 264 -4.06 -3.48 -14.58
CA ASP A 264 -4.67 -3.54 -15.90
C ASP A 264 -5.14 -4.96 -16.26
N GLU A 265 -4.34 -5.99 -15.98
CA GLU A 265 -4.70 -7.40 -16.18
C GLU A 265 -5.89 -7.83 -15.29
N GLU A 266 -6.01 -7.24 -14.10
CA GLU A 266 -7.14 -7.45 -13.20
C GLU A 266 -8.39 -6.62 -13.54
N GLY A 267 -8.37 -5.89 -14.66
CA GLY A 267 -9.52 -5.11 -15.13
C GLY A 267 -9.77 -3.85 -14.31
N VAL A 268 -8.79 -3.38 -13.54
CA VAL A 268 -8.90 -2.13 -12.78
C VAL A 268 -9.07 -0.95 -13.73
N GLN A 269 -10.04 -0.10 -13.43
CA GLN A 269 -10.36 1.08 -14.22
C GLN A 269 -9.79 2.35 -13.58
N ILE A 270 -9.80 2.44 -12.26
CA ILE A 270 -9.25 3.57 -11.51
C ILE A 270 -8.23 3.06 -10.51
N VAL A 271 -7.02 3.61 -10.54
CA VAL A 271 -5.96 3.26 -9.59
C VAL A 271 -5.86 4.34 -8.53
N VAL A 272 -5.99 3.97 -7.25
CA VAL A 272 -5.71 4.83 -6.10
C VAL A 272 -4.34 4.47 -5.53
N GLU A 273 -3.39 5.39 -5.63
CA GLU A 273 -1.99 5.24 -5.20
C GLU A 273 -1.73 6.09 -3.94
N THR A 274 -0.82 5.63 -3.07
CA THR A 274 -0.43 6.32 -1.82
C THR A 274 1.07 6.65 -1.75
N ALA A 275 1.74 6.74 -2.90
CA ALA A 275 3.18 6.96 -3.06
C ALA A 275 4.05 6.08 -2.11
N ILE A 276 4.35 4.88 -2.60
CA ILE A 276 5.03 3.81 -1.86
C ILE A 276 6.38 4.29 -1.29
N GLY A 277 6.58 4.12 0.02
CA GLY A 277 7.88 4.35 0.67
C GLY A 277 8.24 5.82 0.92
N LEU A 278 7.28 6.75 0.77
CA LEU A 278 7.55 8.19 0.86
C LEU A 278 7.25 8.83 2.23
N GLY A 279 6.73 8.06 3.18
CA GLY A 279 6.59 8.48 4.57
C GLY A 279 7.89 8.30 5.34
N VAL A 280 7.83 7.70 6.54
CA VAL A 280 9.00 7.43 7.41
C VAL A 280 10.11 6.58 6.77
N PHE A 281 9.87 5.99 5.61
CA PHE A 281 10.81 5.15 4.86
C PHE A 281 11.62 5.93 3.81
N SER A 282 11.36 7.22 3.62
CA SER A 282 11.99 8.05 2.58
C SER A 282 13.48 8.32 2.84
N GLY A 283 13.95 8.16 4.08
CA GLY A 283 15.36 8.31 4.44
C GLY A 283 15.74 9.68 4.98
N GLU A 284 14.83 10.34 5.70
CA GLU A 284 15.06 11.62 6.38
C GLU A 284 16.28 11.56 7.32
N ASP A 285 16.45 10.46 8.06
CA ASP A 285 17.58 10.23 8.98
C ASP A 285 18.96 10.25 8.30
N ILE A 286 19.00 10.07 6.98
CA ILE A 286 20.22 10.18 6.17
C ILE A 286 20.14 11.32 5.14
N GLY A 287 19.09 12.15 5.18
CA GLY A 287 18.88 13.33 4.33
C GLY A 287 18.77 13.01 2.84
N VAL A 288 18.05 11.95 2.46
CA VAL A 288 17.81 11.60 1.05
C VAL A 288 16.32 11.63 0.66
N ASP A 289 15.45 11.92 1.61
CA ASP A 289 13.99 11.89 1.51
C ASP A 289 13.42 12.74 0.37
N GLU A 290 13.82 14.01 0.27
CA GLU A 290 13.39 14.91 -0.81
C GLU A 290 13.74 14.32 -2.19
N THR A 291 14.96 13.80 -2.34
CA THR A 291 15.41 13.17 -3.60
C THR A 291 14.60 11.91 -3.92
N VAL A 292 14.25 11.10 -2.92
CA VAL A 292 13.43 9.89 -3.09
C VAL A 292 12.00 10.26 -3.50
N GLN A 293 11.42 11.30 -2.90
CA GLN A 293 10.08 11.79 -3.21
C GLN A 293 10.00 12.32 -4.65
N ILE A 294 10.93 13.20 -5.02
CA ILE A 294 11.10 13.72 -6.39
C ILE A 294 11.25 12.57 -7.39
N THR A 295 12.17 11.63 -7.12
CA THR A 295 12.44 10.51 -8.03
C THR A 295 11.21 9.63 -8.21
N SER A 296 10.39 9.46 -7.17
CA SER A 296 9.16 8.68 -7.22
C SER A 296 8.07 9.36 -8.06
N ALA A 297 7.91 10.68 -7.92
CA ALA A 297 7.01 11.46 -8.77
C ALA A 297 7.41 11.38 -10.26
N ILE A 298 8.71 11.56 -10.54
CA ILE A 298 9.28 11.43 -11.89
C ILE A 298 9.05 10.02 -12.44
N ALA A 299 9.32 8.98 -11.64
CA ALA A 299 9.19 7.59 -12.06
C ALA A 299 7.76 7.24 -12.50
N ILE A 300 6.76 7.53 -11.65
CA ILE A 300 5.38 7.20 -11.97
C ILE A 300 4.87 8.03 -13.14
N ARG A 301 5.17 9.34 -13.19
CA ARG A 301 4.86 10.19 -14.34
C ARG A 301 5.40 9.59 -15.64
N ALA A 302 6.68 9.23 -15.65
CA ALA A 302 7.34 8.69 -16.83
C ALA A 302 6.68 7.37 -17.28
N VAL A 303 6.26 6.51 -16.36
CA VAL A 303 5.52 5.29 -16.69
C VAL A 303 4.15 5.60 -17.29
N LEU A 304 3.43 6.60 -16.77
CA LEU A 304 2.13 6.99 -17.33
C LEU A 304 2.24 7.62 -18.71
N GLU A 305 3.30 8.39 -18.99
CA GLU A 305 3.54 8.95 -20.32
C GLU A 305 4.00 7.88 -21.32
N GLN A 306 4.87 6.95 -20.90
CA GLN A 306 5.47 5.94 -21.78
C GLN A 306 4.58 4.71 -21.99
N ASP A 307 4.07 4.13 -20.91
CA ASP A 307 3.31 2.87 -20.93
C ASP A 307 1.79 3.14 -20.92
N GLY A 308 1.35 4.37 -20.59
CA GLY A 308 -0.05 4.80 -20.55
C GLY A 308 -0.90 4.36 -21.76
N PRO A 309 -0.44 4.55 -23.01
CA PRO A 309 -1.19 4.14 -24.20
C PRO A 309 -1.43 2.63 -24.33
N SER A 310 -0.67 1.81 -23.58
CA SER A 310 -0.76 0.35 -23.65
C SER A 310 -1.76 -0.26 -22.66
N TYR A 311 -2.16 0.47 -21.62
CA TYR A 311 -3.12 -0.01 -20.63
C TYR A 311 -4.54 -0.06 -21.22
N LYS A 312 -5.16 -1.23 -21.18
CA LYS A 312 -6.45 -1.50 -21.82
C LYS A 312 -7.63 -1.07 -20.97
N ASN A 313 -7.50 -1.20 -19.66
CA ASN A 313 -8.58 -1.05 -18.68
C ASN A 313 -8.43 0.21 -17.85
N ILE A 314 -7.21 0.62 -17.50
CA ILE A 314 -6.98 1.82 -16.70
C ILE A 314 -7.50 3.07 -17.45
N ARG A 315 -8.29 3.87 -16.74
CA ARG A 315 -8.93 5.10 -17.24
C ARG A 315 -8.54 6.33 -16.43
N GLY A 316 -8.04 6.17 -15.21
CA GLY A 316 -7.60 7.28 -14.38
C GLY A 316 -6.75 6.81 -13.21
N ILE A 317 -5.87 7.70 -12.73
CA ILE A 317 -5.07 7.48 -11.54
C ILE A 317 -5.32 8.61 -10.55
N ILE A 318 -5.42 8.25 -9.27
CA ILE A 318 -5.62 9.16 -8.17
C ILE A 318 -4.53 8.91 -7.14
N PHE A 319 -3.74 9.92 -6.84
CA PHE A 319 -2.79 9.90 -5.74
C PHE A 319 -3.46 10.46 -4.49
N ALA A 320 -3.67 9.60 -3.50
CA ALA A 320 -4.13 9.95 -2.17
C ALA A 320 -2.91 10.27 -1.31
N LEU A 321 -2.53 11.56 -1.26
CA LEU A 321 -1.32 12.06 -0.60
C LEU A 321 -1.74 13.04 0.51
N PRO A 322 -2.12 12.53 1.70
CA PRO A 322 -2.57 13.40 2.78
C PRO A 322 -1.41 14.27 3.30
N ILE A 323 -1.68 15.55 3.48
CA ILE A 323 -0.75 16.54 4.03
C ILE A 323 -0.85 16.47 5.56
N ILE A 324 0.06 15.77 6.23
CA ILE A 324 -0.06 15.47 7.68
C ILE A 324 0.56 16.56 8.56
N ASP A 325 1.33 17.50 8.00
CA ASP A 325 2.02 18.53 8.80
C ASP A 325 1.10 19.64 9.34
N VAL A 326 1.24 19.87 10.66
CA VAL A 326 0.37 20.70 11.51
C VAL A 326 1.04 22.03 11.90
N ASP A 327 2.25 22.33 11.43
CA ASP A 327 2.78 23.69 11.54
C ASP A 327 2.17 24.60 10.46
N LYS A 328 0.98 25.11 10.76
CA LYS A 328 0.17 26.04 9.95
C LYS A 328 0.89 27.31 9.46
N ASN A 329 2.16 27.51 9.83
CA ASN A 329 2.96 28.66 9.46
C ASN A 329 4.05 28.36 8.43
N PHE A 330 4.29 27.09 8.08
CA PHE A 330 5.18 26.68 7.01
C PHE A 330 4.56 25.48 6.30
N ILE A 331 3.89 25.70 5.16
CA ILE A 331 3.94 24.70 4.10
C ILE A 331 5.41 24.72 3.69
N SER A 332 6.22 23.81 4.20
CA SER A 332 7.57 23.65 3.69
C SER A 332 7.44 23.25 2.23
N THR A 333 8.03 24.04 1.35
CA THR A 333 8.54 23.53 0.08
C THR A 333 9.25 22.20 0.38
N GLY A 334 8.78 21.08 -0.18
CA GLY A 334 9.35 19.74 0.10
C GLY A 334 8.41 18.68 0.70
N ASP A 335 7.08 18.86 0.76
CA ASP A 335 6.18 17.75 1.11
C ASP A 335 5.82 16.88 -0.11
N THR A 336 5.51 15.59 0.11
CA THR A 336 5.25 14.63 -0.98
C THR A 336 4.11 15.08 -1.91
N PHE A 337 3.10 15.78 -1.37
CA PHE A 337 1.99 16.30 -2.15
C PHE A 337 2.46 17.38 -3.14
N SER A 338 3.25 18.33 -2.66
CA SER A 338 3.83 19.43 -3.44
C SER A 338 4.81 18.92 -4.49
N GLU A 339 5.69 18.00 -4.14
CA GLU A 339 6.64 17.38 -5.09
C GLU A 339 5.92 16.69 -6.25
N PHE A 340 4.83 15.98 -5.96
CA PHE A 340 4.03 15.35 -7.00
C PHE A 340 3.33 16.41 -7.88
N ILE A 341 2.79 17.49 -7.30
CA ILE A 341 2.17 18.54 -8.11
C ILE A 341 3.19 19.20 -9.04
N GLU A 342 4.33 19.61 -8.51
CA GLU A 342 5.38 20.30 -9.27
C GLU A 342 5.80 19.46 -10.47
N HIS A 343 6.12 18.18 -10.24
CA HIS A 343 6.57 17.28 -11.28
C HIS A 343 5.49 16.83 -12.25
N PHE A 344 4.19 17.02 -11.98
CA PHE A 344 3.13 16.85 -12.97
C PHE A 344 2.77 18.16 -13.70
N GLN A 345 3.12 19.30 -13.11
CA GLN A 345 2.80 20.61 -13.66
C GLN A 345 3.87 21.12 -14.64
N GLU A 346 5.16 20.97 -14.34
CA GLU A 346 6.24 21.50 -15.17
C GLU A 346 7.36 20.46 -15.42
N PRO A 347 7.63 20.09 -16.70
CA PRO A 347 6.82 20.39 -17.87
C PRO A 347 5.40 19.80 -17.72
N PRO A 348 4.37 20.33 -18.40
CA PRO A 348 3.01 19.81 -18.25
C PRO A 348 2.91 18.32 -18.55
N TYR A 349 2.24 17.57 -17.68
CA TYR A 349 1.91 16.17 -17.93
C TYR A 349 1.11 16.00 -19.21
N ASN A 350 1.59 15.13 -20.10
CA ASN A 350 1.00 14.88 -21.42
C ASN A 350 0.62 13.40 -21.64
N GLY A 351 0.57 12.59 -20.58
CA GLY A 351 0.16 11.19 -20.68
C GLY A 351 -1.34 11.04 -20.99
N PRO A 352 -1.76 9.90 -21.58
CA PRO A 352 -3.14 9.70 -22.03
C PRO A 352 -4.11 9.39 -20.89
N ILE A 353 -3.60 8.99 -19.72
CA ILE A 353 -4.41 8.65 -18.56
C ILE A 353 -4.45 9.88 -17.65
N PRO A 354 -5.63 10.41 -17.31
CA PRO A 354 -5.73 11.53 -16.38
C PRO A 354 -5.27 11.17 -14.98
N VAL A 355 -4.76 12.19 -14.30
CA VAL A 355 -4.23 12.09 -12.95
C VAL A 355 -4.94 13.09 -12.05
N MET A 356 -5.34 12.64 -10.87
CA MET A 356 -5.74 13.49 -9.75
C MET A 356 -4.72 13.31 -8.61
N ILE A 357 -4.34 14.40 -7.96
CA ILE A 357 -3.58 14.39 -6.72
C ILE A 357 -4.46 15.02 -5.66
N ALA A 358 -4.68 14.34 -4.53
CA ALA A 358 -5.68 14.67 -3.52
C ALA A 358 -5.12 14.51 -2.10
N ASP A 359 -5.27 15.56 -1.29
CA ASP A 359 -5.06 15.55 0.16
C ASP A 359 -6.26 14.89 0.85
N GLN A 360 -6.36 13.56 0.74
CA GLN A 360 -7.55 12.82 1.11
C GLN A 360 -7.25 11.37 1.55
N ASP A 361 -8.17 10.80 2.31
CA ASP A 361 -8.17 9.37 2.68
C ASP A 361 -8.35 8.49 1.43
N MET A 362 -7.41 7.58 1.20
CA MET A 362 -7.49 6.59 0.12
C MET A 362 -8.77 5.74 0.22
N HIS A 363 -9.21 5.38 1.42
CA HIS A 363 -10.40 4.54 1.60
C HIS A 363 -11.66 5.24 1.11
N ARG A 364 -11.79 6.52 1.46
CA ARG A 364 -12.92 7.35 1.07
C ARG A 364 -12.99 7.52 -0.44
N LEU A 365 -11.84 7.78 -1.08
CA LEU A 365 -11.73 7.84 -2.54
C LEU A 365 -12.13 6.49 -3.16
N THR A 366 -11.53 5.40 -2.70
CA THR A 366 -11.75 4.03 -3.21
C THR A 366 -13.22 3.62 -3.11
N VAL A 367 -13.87 3.83 -1.97
CA VAL A 367 -15.29 3.50 -1.78
C VAL A 367 -16.19 4.37 -2.65
N ALA A 368 -15.91 5.67 -2.77
CA ALA A 368 -16.68 6.56 -3.64
C ALA A 368 -16.61 6.12 -5.12
N ILE A 369 -15.41 5.74 -5.59
CA ILE A 369 -15.20 5.22 -6.95
C ILE A 369 -15.96 3.90 -7.17
N ALA A 370 -15.85 2.96 -6.22
CA ALA A 370 -16.51 1.67 -6.29
C ALA A 370 -18.04 1.80 -6.32
N ARG A 371 -18.60 2.73 -5.53
CA ARG A 371 -20.04 3.05 -5.52
C ARG A 371 -20.52 3.68 -6.83
N ARG A 372 -19.64 4.36 -7.57
CA ARG A 372 -19.91 4.81 -8.96
C ARG A 372 -19.78 3.69 -9.99
N GLY A 373 -19.55 2.46 -9.55
CA GLY A 373 -19.56 1.26 -10.39
C GLY A 373 -18.27 1.06 -11.18
N PHE A 374 -17.16 1.68 -10.77
CA PHE A 374 -15.85 1.40 -11.36
C PHE A 374 -15.15 0.29 -10.59
N ILE A 375 -14.38 -0.55 -11.29
CA ILE A 375 -13.40 -1.41 -10.63
C ILE A 375 -12.21 -0.53 -10.24
N VAL A 376 -11.87 -0.52 -8.97
CA VAL A 376 -10.86 0.35 -8.38
C VAL A 376 -9.82 -0.47 -7.64
N SER A 377 -8.57 -0.07 -7.73
CA SER A 377 -7.52 -0.58 -6.85
C SER A 377 -7.12 0.44 -5.80
N GLU A 378 -6.77 -0.02 -4.62
CA GLU A 378 -6.10 0.75 -3.59
C GLU A 378 -4.74 0.13 -3.28
N LEU A 379 -3.73 0.99 -3.10
CA LEU A 379 -2.36 0.58 -2.84
C LEU A 379 -2.09 0.43 -1.33
N ASN A 380 -1.72 -0.79 -0.94
CA ASN A 380 -1.08 -1.08 0.34
C ASN A 380 0.45 -0.96 0.20
N PRO A 381 1.08 0.08 0.78
CA PRO A 381 2.53 0.15 0.90
C PRO A 381 2.97 -0.81 2.01
N ALA A 382 3.30 -2.04 1.62
CA ALA A 382 3.67 -3.08 2.56
C ALA A 382 5.13 -2.97 3.03
N ASP A 383 5.41 -3.52 4.20
CA ASP A 383 6.78 -3.72 4.69
C ASP A 383 7.53 -4.76 3.81
N SER A 384 8.84 -4.84 3.99
CA SER A 384 9.81 -5.56 3.16
C SER A 384 9.62 -7.08 3.14
N HIS A 385 8.82 -7.63 4.06
CA HIS A 385 8.52 -9.06 4.12
C HIS A 385 7.13 -9.31 3.51
N GLY A 386 7.03 -10.27 2.60
CA GLY A 386 5.85 -10.49 1.75
C GLY A 386 4.54 -10.88 2.45
N VAL A 387 4.42 -10.71 3.77
CA VAL A 387 3.25 -11.01 4.57
C VAL A 387 2.35 -9.78 4.65
N PHE A 388 1.09 -9.92 4.22
CA PHE A 388 0.12 -8.83 4.37
C PHE A 388 -0.19 -8.56 5.84
N GLY A 389 -0.11 -7.28 6.24
CA GLY A 389 -0.46 -6.88 7.59
C GLY A 389 0.50 -7.49 8.61
N GLU A 390 1.77 -7.63 8.25
CA GLU A 390 2.78 -8.34 9.04
C GLU A 390 2.73 -7.96 10.53
N TYR A 391 2.63 -6.67 10.84
CA TYR A 391 2.65 -6.14 12.20
C TYR A 391 1.28 -5.73 12.76
N TRP A 392 0.17 -6.25 12.22
CA TRP A 392 -1.19 -5.82 12.60
C TRP A 392 -1.52 -5.91 14.10
N GLN A 393 -0.84 -6.80 14.84
CA GLN A 393 -0.99 -6.95 16.30
C GLN A 393 -0.17 -5.97 17.13
N ASN A 394 0.73 -5.18 16.52
CA ASN A 394 1.63 -4.27 17.24
C ASN A 394 0.94 -2.97 17.71
N ARG A 395 -0.35 -2.77 17.36
CA ARG A 395 -1.13 -1.56 17.71
C ARG A 395 -0.48 -0.27 17.19
N GLY A 396 0.35 -0.41 16.15
CA GLY A 396 1.08 0.69 15.52
C GLY A 396 0.18 1.56 14.64
N PRO A 397 0.60 2.80 14.34
CA PRO A 397 -0.13 3.73 13.48
C PRO A 397 0.24 3.61 12.00
N ALA A 398 1.12 2.66 11.63
CA ALA A 398 1.63 2.58 10.27
C ALA A 398 0.52 2.14 9.28
N VAL A 399 0.70 2.54 8.02
CA VAL A 399 -0.36 2.51 6.99
C VAL A 399 -0.78 1.06 6.69
N GLU A 400 0.17 0.14 6.59
CA GLU A 400 -0.13 -1.28 6.35
C GLU A 400 -0.93 -1.90 7.51
N GLU A 401 -0.58 -1.60 8.76
CA GLU A 401 -1.31 -2.07 9.93
C GLU A 401 -2.72 -1.50 9.96
N LYS A 402 -2.89 -0.22 9.63
CA LYS A 402 -4.21 0.38 9.46
C LYS A 402 -5.01 -0.38 8.41
N LEU A 403 -4.44 -0.62 7.23
CA LEU A 403 -5.08 -1.41 6.17
C LEU A 403 -5.53 -2.80 6.64
N ALA A 404 -4.71 -3.47 7.45
CA ALA A 404 -5.08 -4.76 8.04
C ALA A 404 -6.27 -4.67 9.02
N LEU A 405 -6.45 -3.52 9.67
CA LEU A 405 -7.53 -3.26 10.62
C LEU A 405 -8.80 -2.71 9.94
N THR A 406 -8.65 -2.00 8.83
CA THR A 406 -9.75 -1.28 8.17
C THR A 406 -10.34 -1.99 6.96
N THR A 407 -9.69 -3.02 6.46
CA THR A 407 -10.15 -3.79 5.31
C THR A 407 -10.34 -5.26 5.67
N VAL A 408 -10.89 -6.05 4.75
CA VAL A 408 -10.87 -7.51 4.89
C VAL A 408 -9.51 -8.14 4.54
N GLY A 409 -8.45 -7.33 4.38
CA GLY A 409 -7.13 -7.75 3.91
C GLY A 409 -6.54 -8.93 4.68
N LEU A 410 -6.70 -8.98 6.01
CA LEU A 410 -6.28 -10.14 6.81
C LEU A 410 -6.97 -11.43 6.35
N LEU A 411 -8.27 -11.37 6.03
CA LEU A 411 -9.03 -12.53 5.59
C LEU A 411 -8.64 -12.99 4.17
N VAL A 412 -8.22 -12.06 3.31
CA VAL A 412 -8.05 -12.33 1.86
C VAL A 412 -6.61 -12.37 1.37
N GLN A 413 -5.63 -11.81 2.10
CA GLN A 413 -4.21 -11.81 1.71
C GLN A 413 -3.27 -12.45 2.74
N HIS A 414 -3.71 -12.71 3.98
CA HIS A 414 -2.82 -13.29 5.00
C HIS A 414 -2.72 -14.81 4.86
N HIS A 415 -1.51 -15.35 4.71
CA HIS A 415 -1.26 -16.77 4.40
C HIS A 415 -1.77 -17.76 5.47
N LEU A 416 -1.83 -17.35 6.75
CA LEU A 416 -2.41 -18.17 7.83
C LEU A 416 -3.94 -18.30 7.76
N ILE A 417 -4.62 -17.45 6.98
CA ILE A 417 -6.09 -17.45 6.83
C ILE A 417 -6.50 -17.92 5.44
N ASN A 418 -5.91 -17.33 4.39
CA ASN A 418 -6.22 -17.65 3.00
C ASN A 418 -5.22 -18.65 2.42
N LYS A 419 -5.72 -19.84 2.06
CA LYS A 419 -4.91 -20.90 1.43
C LYS A 419 -4.48 -20.55 0.00
N GLU A 420 -5.20 -19.67 -0.68
CA GLU A 420 -4.88 -19.24 -2.05
C GLU A 420 -3.58 -18.44 -2.14
N VAL A 421 -3.11 -17.89 -1.02
CA VAL A 421 -1.81 -17.20 -0.92
C VAL A 421 -0.64 -18.12 -1.26
N LEU A 422 -0.76 -19.40 -0.91
CA LEU A 422 0.28 -20.42 -1.11
C LEU A 422 -0.03 -21.35 -2.29
N ASN A 423 -1.06 -21.03 -3.08
CA ASN A 423 -1.40 -21.76 -4.28
C ASN A 423 -0.55 -21.22 -5.44
N GLU A 424 0.47 -21.97 -5.83
CA GLU A 424 1.43 -21.58 -6.88
C GLU A 424 0.81 -21.36 -8.27
N ASN A 425 -0.45 -21.79 -8.50
CA ASN A 425 -1.17 -21.48 -9.73
C ASN A 425 -1.56 -19.99 -9.83
N ASN A 426 -1.56 -19.29 -8.69
CA ASN A 426 -1.84 -17.86 -8.60
C ASN A 426 -0.59 -17.00 -8.83
N TYR A 427 0.58 -17.62 -9.12
CA TYR A 427 1.85 -16.92 -9.29
C TYR A 427 2.18 -16.71 -10.76
N TYR A 428 2.15 -15.46 -11.20
CA TYR A 428 2.42 -15.01 -12.55
C TYR A 428 3.78 -14.29 -12.58
N ILE A 429 4.81 -15.00 -13.06
CA ILE A 429 6.16 -14.43 -13.22
C ILE A 429 6.25 -13.91 -14.66
N ILE A 430 6.20 -12.58 -14.83
CA ILE A 430 5.92 -11.91 -16.12
C ILE A 430 7.05 -11.03 -16.62
#